data_AF-A0A139CME4-F1
#
_entry.id   AF-A0A139CME4-F1
#
_cell.length_a   1.000
_cell.length_b   1.000
_cell.length_c   1.000
_cell.angle_alpha   90.00
_cell.angle_beta   90.00
_cell.angle_gamma   90.00
#
_symmetry.space_group_name_H-M   'P 1'
#
loop_
_entity.id
_entity.type
_entity.pdbx_description
1 polymer ?
#
loop_
_entity_poly.entity_id
_entity_poly.type
_entity_poly.pdbx_seq_one_letter_code
_entity_poly.pdbx_strand_id
1 'polypeptide(L)' 'MLNKGLKYKGKNSLWSFILLLKTRELAFYLTGRRKHLEFVNPVYKVERDDSEELRQKIIDMSYSEWKKMGFSKGTLHYMK' A
#
# COMPACT_ATOMS: atom_id res chain seq x y z
N MET A 1 -5.13 -3.83 1.10
CA MET A 1 -4.80 -2.42 0.76
C MET A 1 -6.05 -1.53 0.72
N LEU A 2 -7.01 -1.78 -0.18
CA LEU A 2 -8.22 -0.95 -0.34
C LEU A 2 -9.18 -0.98 0.85
N ASN A 3 -9.24 -2.11 1.57
CA ASN A 3 -10.08 -2.30 2.76
C ASN A 3 -9.38 -1.87 4.06
N LYS A 4 -8.18 -1.28 3.99
CA LYS A 4 -7.53 -0.74 5.18
C LYS A 4 -8.18 0.60 5.54
N GLY A 5 -8.64 0.72 6.78
CA GLY A 5 -9.20 1.95 7.31
C GLY A 5 -8.11 2.92 7.72
N LEU A 6 -8.32 4.21 7.47
CA LEU A 6 -7.47 5.29 7.97
C LEU A 6 -8.29 6.55 8.27
N LYS A 7 -7.73 7.45 9.06
CA LYS A 7 -8.39 8.71 9.40
C LYS A 7 -8.21 9.74 8.27
N TYR A 8 -9.28 10.06 7.56
CA TYR A 8 -9.32 11.11 6.55
C TYR A 8 -10.38 12.15 6.92
N LYS A 9 -10.00 13.44 6.96
CA LYS A 9 -10.89 14.56 7.36
C LYS A 9 -11.66 14.29 8.67
N GLY A 10 -10.96 13.71 9.66
CA GLY A 10 -11.52 13.41 10.97
C GLY A 10 -12.33 12.12 11.07
N LYS A 11 -12.63 11.44 9.95
CA LYS A 11 -13.41 10.19 9.92
C LYS A 11 -12.53 9.00 9.56
N ASN A 12 -12.79 7.84 10.16
CA ASN A 12 -12.21 6.58 9.69
C ASN A 12 -12.88 6.20 8.36
N SER A 13 -12.08 5.99 7.33
CA SER A 13 -12.54 5.71 5.97
C SER A 13 -11.63 4.68 5.32
N LEU A 14 -12.21 3.83 4.49
CA LEU A 14 -11.47 2.87 3.68
C LEU A 14 -10.75 3.60 2.54
N TRP A 15 -9.62 3.06 2.09
CA TRP A 15 -8.91 3.56 0.91
C TRP A 15 -9.79 3.60 -0.34
N SER A 16 -10.64 2.58 -0.54
CA SER A 16 -11.62 2.55 -1.63
C SER A 16 -12.55 3.77 -1.61
N PHE A 17 -13.01 4.16 -0.42
CA PHE A 17 -13.86 5.33 -0.25
C PHE A 17 -13.08 6.64 -0.44
N ILE A 18 -11.83 6.71 0.03
CA ILE A 18 -10.97 7.88 -0.15
C ILE A 18 -10.67 8.12 -1.63
N LEU A 19 -10.43 7.08 -2.42
CA LEU A 19 -10.28 7.18 -3.88
C LEU A 19 -11.52 7.80 -4.52
N LEU A 20 -12.71 7.32 -4.17
CA LEU A 20 -13.97 7.90 -4.65
C LEU A 20 -14.07 9.40 -4.30
N LEU A 21 -13.70 9.78 -3.08
CA LEU A 21 -13.71 11.17 -2.65
C LEU A 21 -12.71 12.01 -3.46
N LYS A 22 -11.46 11.56 -3.63
CA LYS A 22 -10.44 12.28 -4.41
C LYS A 22 -10.83 12.43 -5.89
N THR A 23 -11.47 11.42 -6.47
CA THR A 23 -12.01 11.51 -7.85
C THR A 23 -13.13 12.56 -7.94
N ARG A 24 -14.02 12.64 -6.93
CA ARG A 24 -15.03 13.70 -6.87
C ARG A 24 -14.39 15.08 -6.70
N GLU A 25 -13.37 15.19 -5.87
CA GLU A 25 -12.62 16.44 -5.66
C GLU A 25 -11.97 16.92 -6.97
N LEU A 26 -11.42 15.99 -7.77
CA LEU A 26 -10.90 16.26 -9.11
C LEU A 26 -12.00 16.75 -10.05
N ALA A 27 -13.15 16.08 -10.10
CA ALA A 27 -14.26 16.51 -10.95
C ALA A 27 -14.73 17.94 -10.62
N PHE A 28 -14.77 18.30 -9.33
CA PHE A 28 -15.10 19.66 -8.90
C PHE A 28 -14.02 20.69 -9.23
N TYR A 29 -12.75 20.29 -9.20
CA TYR A 29 -11.67 21.15 -9.65
C TYR A 29 -11.76 21.43 -11.16
N LEU A 30 -11.96 20.40 -11.97
CA LEU A 30 -12.10 20.52 -13.43
C LEU A 30 -13.33 21.35 -13.85
N THR A 31 -14.42 21.27 -13.09
CA THR A 31 -15.65 22.05 -13.34
C THR A 31 -15.65 23.44 -12.70
N GLY A 32 -14.53 23.88 -12.11
CA GLY A 32 -14.41 25.20 -11.49
C GLY A 32 -15.16 25.37 -10.16
N ARG A 33 -15.88 24.34 -9.67
CA ARG A 33 -16.57 24.37 -8.37
C ARG A 33 -15.60 24.37 -7.19
N ARG A 34 -14.34 24.00 -7.42
CA ARG A 34 -13.27 24.01 -6.43
C ARG A 34 -12.00 24.63 -7.01
N LYS A 35 -11.37 25.54 -6.25
CA LYS A 35 -10.14 26.24 -6.67
C LYS A 35 -8.84 25.46 -6.42
N HIS A 36 -8.87 24.50 -5.49
CA HIS A 36 -7.68 23.78 -5.05
C HIS A 36 -7.88 22.27 -5.13
N LEU A 37 -6.86 21.57 -5.62
CA LEU A 37 -6.82 20.12 -5.73
C LEU A 37 -5.56 19.61 -5.04
N GLU A 38 -5.71 18.55 -4.25
CA GLU A 38 -4.63 17.99 -3.46
C GLU A 38 -4.82 16.48 -3.35
N PHE A 39 -3.74 15.72 -3.58
CA PHE A 39 -3.76 14.25 -3.56
C PHE A 39 -2.76 13.64 -2.57
N VAL A 40 -1.84 14.44 -2.01
CA VAL A 40 -0.78 13.96 -1.10
C VAL A 40 -1.38 13.40 0.18
N ASN A 41 -2.42 14.03 0.72
CA ASN A 41 -3.11 13.62 1.93
C ASN A 41 -4.40 12.86 1.58
N PRO A 42 -4.62 11.68 2.16
CA PRO A 42 -3.77 11.03 3.15
C PRO A 42 -2.57 10.32 2.51
N VAL A 43 -1.42 10.33 3.18
CA VAL A 43 -0.23 9.60 2.73
C VAL A 43 -0.41 8.12 3.04
N TYR A 44 -0.23 7.25 2.05
CA TYR A 44 -0.15 5.82 2.30
C TYR A 44 1.16 5.47 3.00
N LYS A 45 1.06 5.02 4.25
CA LYS A 45 2.19 4.40 4.94
C LYS A 45 2.09 2.90 4.77
N VAL A 46 3.11 2.30 4.17
CA VAL A 46 3.30 0.86 4.17
C VAL A 46 3.66 0.49 5.60
N GLU A 47 2.67 0.04 6.37
CA GLU A 47 2.94 -0.60 7.65
C GLU A 47 3.33 -2.03 7.34
N ARG A 48 4.56 -2.37 7.72
CA ARG A 48 5.16 -3.69 7.54
C ARG A 48 5.34 -4.31 8.92
N ASP A 49 4.98 -5.57 9.03
CA ASP A 49 5.14 -6.33 10.26
C ASP A 49 6.51 -7.06 10.32
N ASP A 50 7.29 -7.04 9.23
CA ASP A 50 8.62 -7.66 9.16
C ASP A 50 9.77 -6.68 9.47
N SER A 51 10.84 -7.19 10.07
CA SER A 51 12.09 -6.45 10.26
C SER A 51 12.99 -6.49 9.01
N GLU A 52 13.88 -5.51 8.88
CA GLU A 52 14.89 -5.51 7.82
C GLU A 52 15.78 -6.76 7.89
N GLU A 53 16.15 -7.16 9.11
CA GLU A 53 16.96 -8.36 9.38
C GLU A 53 16.27 -9.64 8.89
N LEU A 54 14.96 -9.79 9.14
CA LEU A 54 14.20 -10.95 8.68
C LEU A 54 14.17 -11.02 7.16
N ARG A 55 14.00 -9.87 6.51
CA ARG A 55 13.98 -9.78 5.04
C ARG A 55 15.33 -10.08 4.44
N GLN A 56 16.39 -9.50 4.99
CA GLN A 56 17.75 -9.74 4.53
C GLN A 56 18.09 -11.23 4.65
N LYS A 57 17.74 -11.87 5.77
CA LYS A 57 17.88 -13.31 5.95
C LYS A 57 17.11 -14.12 4.90
N ILE A 58 15.92 -13.68 4.49
CA ILE A 58 15.13 -14.34 3.45
C ILE A 58 15.78 -14.17 2.07
N ILE A 59 16.23 -12.96 1.74
CA ILE A 59 16.87 -12.62 0.47
C ILE A 59 18.21 -13.38 0.30
N ASP A 60 19.00 -13.46 1.36
CA ASP A 60 20.34 -14.08 1.34
C ASP A 60 20.28 -15.62 1.33
N MET A 61 19.13 -16.20 1.66
CA MET A 61 18.98 -17.64 1.72
C MET A 61 18.99 -18.27 0.31
N SER A 62 19.78 -19.34 0.16
CA SER A 62 19.92 -20.03 -1.11
C SER A 62 18.63 -20.74 -1.52
N TYR A 63 18.41 -20.91 -2.83
CA TYR A 63 17.28 -21.67 -3.34
C TYR A 63 17.22 -23.11 -2.77
N SER A 64 18.37 -23.73 -2.49
CA SER A 64 18.44 -25.05 -1.86
C SER A 64 17.87 -25.09 -0.44
N GLU A 65 18.11 -24.06 0.36
CA GLU A 65 17.59 -23.97 1.74
C GLU A 65 16.08 -23.74 1.72
N TRP A 66 15.59 -22.84 0.87
CA TRP A 66 14.16 -22.64 0.63
C TRP A 66 13.45 -23.93 0.20
N LYS A 67 14.06 -24.68 -0.73
CA LYS A 67 13.51 -25.95 -1.20
C LYS A 67 13.45 -27.00 -0.08
N LYS A 68 14.46 -27.07 0.79
CA LYS A 68 14.44 -27.96 1.98
C LYS A 68 13.34 -27.58 2.96
N MET A 69 13.00 -26.31 3.06
CA MET A 69 11.88 -25.81 3.86
C MET A 69 10.51 -25.97 3.18
N GLY A 70 10.45 -26.53 1.97
CA GLY A 70 9.21 -26.82 1.26
C GLY A 70 8.70 -25.71 0.34
N PHE A 71 9.49 -24.67 0.10
CA PHE A 71 9.08 -23.54 -0.73
C PHE A 71 9.47 -23.71 -2.21
N SER A 72 8.64 -23.18 -3.11
CA SER A 72 8.84 -23.23 -4.56
C SER A 72 9.53 -21.98 -5.11
N LYS A 73 10.04 -22.02 -6.34
CA LYS A 73 10.61 -20.83 -7.01
C LYS A 73 9.61 -19.66 -7.11
N GLY A 74 8.31 -19.95 -7.24
CA GLY A 74 7.27 -18.92 -7.35
C GLY A 74 7.00 -18.17 -6.06
N THR A 75 7.33 -18.76 -4.91
CA THR A 75 7.10 -18.16 -3.58
C THR A 75 7.87 -16.84 -3.40
N LEU A 76 9.03 -16.69 -4.06
CA LEU A 76 9.91 -15.52 -3.93
C LEU A 76 9.69 -14.46 -5.02
N HIS A 77 8.70 -14.62 -5.89
CA HIS A 77 8.54 -13.72 -7.06
C HIS A 77 8.42 -12.23 -6.67
N TYR A 78 7.80 -11.95 -5.52
CA TYR A 78 7.56 -10.59 -5.03
C TYR A 78 8.59 -10.10 -4.00
N MET A 79 9.65 -10.87 -3.74
CA MET A 79 10.67 -10.53 -2.73
C MET A 79 11.94 -9.88 -3.30
N LYS A 80 11.96 -9.62 -4.62
CA LYS A 80 13.01 -8.87 -5.32
C LYS A 80 12.61 -7.43 -5.58
#